data_AF-A0A434FIH2-F1
#
_entry.id   AF-A0A434FIH2-F1
#
_cell.length_a   1.000
_cell.length_b   1.000
_cell.length_c   1.000
_cell.angle_alpha   90.00
_cell.angle_beta   90.00
_cell.angle_gamma   90.00
#
_symmetry.space_group_name_H-M   'P 1'
#
loop_
_entity.id
_entity.type
_entity.pdbx_description
1 polymer ?
#
loop_
_entity_poly.entity_id
_entity_poly.type
_entity_poly.pdbx_seq_one_letter_code
_entity_poly.pdbx_strand_id
1 'polypeptide(L)'
;AVWMLALLSIAAKAVIASRDRRNLKILLLLAVFCVSNGLVAASYQVELALRLALVSIIGLVVIIGGRVVPALTVAYIESAGGRIVLSRSVSRERAAALITICALCSWVVAPEAQLTGIACGLAAFSQAIRAAQWKGWRSLSSSTVLGLHIGYGGIILGFGLLAIHIFAPAMLGQATAVHAWTVGAIGTMALAIMASMIRRHSRLAFMPSTPATGALAAMTACCLSRLLVEALPGYTGPLLSFSGALWIVAFGLFLMAYRGPLFSVGAK
;
A
#
# COMPACT_ATOMS: atom_id res chain seq x y z
N ALA A 1 16.22 -16.68 3.72
CA ALA A 1 16.51 -16.68 2.27
C ALA A 1 15.83 -17.83 1.50
N VAL A 2 16.00 -19.10 1.92
CA VAL A 2 15.52 -20.29 1.18
C VAL A 2 14.02 -20.26 0.83
N TRP A 3 13.15 -19.89 1.78
CA TRP A 3 11.70 -19.80 1.53
C TRP A 3 11.33 -18.77 0.44
N MET A 4 11.99 -17.60 0.44
CA MET A 4 11.75 -16.55 -0.56
C MET A 4 12.18 -16.99 -1.96
N LEU A 5 13.31 -17.71 -2.06
CA LEU A 5 13.79 -18.26 -3.33
C LEU A 5 12.86 -19.36 -3.86
N ALA A 6 12.30 -20.19 -2.98
CA ALA A 6 11.29 -21.18 -3.35
C ALA A 6 10.02 -20.50 -3.89
N LEU A 7 9.51 -19.47 -3.20
CA LEU A 7 8.38 -18.68 -3.67
C LEU A 7 8.64 -18.02 -5.03
N LEU A 8 9.81 -17.40 -5.20
CA LEU A 8 10.20 -16.79 -6.47
C LEU A 8 10.21 -17.83 -7.60
N SER A 9 10.74 -19.02 -7.34
CA SER A 9 10.83 -20.10 -8.33
C SER A 9 9.44 -20.60 -8.75
N ILE A 10 8.53 -20.79 -7.78
CA ILE A 10 7.14 -21.20 -8.03
C ILE A 10 6.40 -20.12 -8.83
N ALA A 11 6.49 -18.86 -8.38
CA ALA A 11 5.86 -17.74 -9.04
C ALA A 11 6.41 -17.52 -10.46
N ALA A 12 7.73 -17.63 -10.64
CA ALA A 12 8.38 -17.49 -11.94
C ALA A 12 7.84 -18.50 -12.95
N LYS A 13 7.76 -19.78 -12.57
CA LYS A 13 7.22 -20.84 -13.43
C LYS A 13 5.80 -20.52 -13.89
N ALA A 14 4.92 -20.15 -12.97
CA ALA A 14 3.53 -19.82 -13.28
C ALA A 14 3.40 -18.57 -14.16
N VAL A 15 4.16 -17.51 -13.85
CA VAL A 15 4.09 -16.24 -14.59
C VAL A 15 4.66 -16.38 -16.00
N ILE A 16 5.80 -17.05 -16.16
CA ILE A 16 6.42 -17.27 -17.47
C ILE A 16 5.51 -18.13 -18.35
N ALA A 17 4.91 -19.18 -17.78
CA ALA A 17 3.94 -20.02 -18.48
C ALA A 17 2.68 -19.23 -18.93
N SER A 18 2.23 -18.26 -18.13
CA SER A 18 1.04 -17.45 -18.44
C SER A 18 1.20 -16.48 -19.61
N ARG A 19 2.46 -16.15 -20.00
CA ARG A 19 2.82 -15.12 -20.99
C ARG A 19 2.22 -13.72 -20.72
N ASP A 20 1.66 -13.47 -19.54
CA ASP A 20 1.11 -12.16 -19.18
C ASP A 20 2.24 -11.19 -18.78
N ARG A 21 2.54 -10.25 -19.69
CA ARG A 21 3.52 -9.17 -19.48
C ARG A 21 3.25 -8.35 -18.21
N ARG A 22 2.00 -8.30 -17.73
CA ARG A 22 1.64 -7.58 -16.51
C ARG A 22 2.20 -8.27 -15.28
N ASN A 23 2.24 -9.59 -15.29
CA ASN A 23 2.73 -10.40 -14.18
C ASN A 23 4.27 -10.46 -14.14
N LEU A 24 4.95 -10.22 -15.27
CA LEU A 24 6.41 -10.07 -15.30
C LEU A 24 6.90 -8.92 -14.41
N LYS A 25 6.15 -7.81 -14.34
CA LYS A 25 6.50 -6.68 -13.46
C LYS A 25 6.43 -7.07 -11.97
N ILE A 26 5.43 -7.86 -11.61
CA ILE A 26 5.27 -8.39 -10.26
C ILE A 26 6.42 -9.34 -9.93
N LEU A 27 6.78 -10.22 -10.87
CA LEU A 27 7.90 -11.14 -10.71
C LEU A 27 9.24 -10.41 -10.52
N LEU A 28 9.48 -9.34 -11.29
CA LEU A 28 10.67 -8.50 -11.13
C LEU A 28 10.75 -7.90 -9.73
N LEU A 29 9.66 -7.32 -9.22
CA LEU A 29 9.62 -6.76 -7.87
C LEU A 29 9.83 -7.83 -6.80
N LEU A 30 9.25 -9.03 -6.98
CA LEU A 30 9.49 -10.16 -6.09
C LEU A 30 10.97 -10.60 -6.09
N ALA A 31 11.63 -10.59 -7.25
CA ALA A 31 13.05 -10.88 -7.35
C ALA A 31 13.89 -9.84 -6.58
N VAL A 32 13.58 -8.55 -6.73
CA VAL A 32 14.22 -7.47 -5.95
C VAL A 32 14.01 -7.67 -4.44
N PHE A 33 12.80 -8.04 -4.02
CA PHE A 33 12.52 -8.37 -2.62
C PHE A 33 13.34 -9.57 -2.12
N CYS A 34 13.54 -10.59 -2.96
CA CYS A 34 14.39 -11.74 -2.63
C CYS A 34 15.86 -11.35 -2.47
N VAL A 35 16.38 -10.49 -3.36
CA VAL A 35 17.75 -9.94 -3.24
C VAL A 35 17.92 -9.21 -1.92
N SER A 36 16.99 -8.33 -1.57
CA SER A 36 16.97 -7.64 -0.27
C SER A 36 17.09 -8.63 0.91
N ASN A 37 16.27 -9.68 0.92
CA ASN A 37 16.32 -10.70 1.98
C ASN A 37 17.67 -11.45 2.02
N GLY A 38 18.30 -11.68 0.86
CA GLY A 38 19.63 -12.27 0.77
C GLY A 38 20.70 -11.37 1.38
N LEU A 39 20.65 -10.07 1.06
CA LEU A 39 21.57 -9.07 1.62
C LEU A 39 21.46 -8.98 3.15
N VAL A 40 20.23 -8.94 3.69
CA VAL A 40 20.00 -8.96 5.16
C VAL A 40 20.53 -10.25 5.78
N ALA A 41 20.27 -11.41 5.17
CA ALA A 41 20.75 -12.69 5.69
C ALA A 41 22.28 -12.82 5.69
N ALA A 42 22.95 -12.12 4.78
CA ALA A 42 24.41 -12.02 4.72
C ALA A 42 24.97 -10.87 5.58
N SER A 43 24.12 -10.13 6.31
CA SER A 43 24.48 -8.91 7.04
C SER A 43 25.23 -7.88 6.18
N TYR A 44 24.97 -7.86 4.88
CA TYR A 44 25.66 -7.01 3.90
C TYR A 44 24.77 -5.85 3.48
N GLN A 45 25.28 -4.61 3.59
CA GLN A 45 24.57 -3.39 3.19
C GLN A 45 23.10 -3.35 3.65
N VAL A 46 22.86 -3.55 4.95
CA VAL A 46 21.52 -3.74 5.53
C VAL A 46 20.58 -2.59 5.20
N GLU A 47 21.04 -1.34 5.20
CA GLU A 47 20.20 -0.19 4.84
C GLU A 47 19.74 -0.22 3.39
N LEU A 48 20.64 -0.56 2.46
CA LEU A 48 20.27 -0.76 1.06
C LEU A 48 19.26 -1.89 0.95
N ALA A 49 19.47 -2.99 1.67
CA ALA A 49 18.55 -4.10 1.69
C ALA A 49 17.15 -3.68 2.16
N LEU A 50 17.05 -2.89 3.23
CA LEU A 50 15.77 -2.34 3.71
C LEU A 50 15.10 -1.44 2.67
N ARG A 51 15.85 -0.56 2.00
CA ARG A 51 15.34 0.28 0.91
C ARG A 51 14.82 -0.58 -0.25
N LEU A 52 15.58 -1.58 -0.69
CA LEU A 52 15.17 -2.53 -1.75
C LEU A 52 13.87 -3.28 -1.40
N ALA A 53 13.73 -3.73 -0.15
CA ALA A 53 12.50 -4.36 0.32
C ALA A 53 11.33 -3.38 0.21
N LEU A 54 11.46 -2.17 0.76
CA LEU A 54 10.39 -1.18 0.77
C LEU A 54 9.97 -0.76 -0.64
N VAL A 55 10.91 -0.44 -1.54
CA VAL A 55 10.56 -0.03 -2.90
C VAL A 55 9.90 -1.16 -3.69
N SER A 56 10.28 -2.42 -3.44
CA SER A 56 9.66 -3.56 -4.11
C SER A 56 8.20 -3.74 -3.70
N ILE A 57 7.90 -3.61 -2.40
CA ILE A 57 6.53 -3.72 -1.87
C ILE A 57 5.71 -2.51 -2.31
N ILE A 58 6.24 -1.29 -2.22
CA ILE A 58 5.53 -0.08 -2.65
C ILE A 58 5.28 -0.10 -4.16
N GLY A 59 6.25 -0.54 -4.97
CA GLY A 59 6.04 -0.77 -6.39
C GLY A 59 4.90 -1.76 -6.66
N LEU A 60 4.82 -2.84 -5.87
CA LEU A 60 3.74 -3.83 -5.99
C LEU A 60 2.39 -3.20 -5.65
N VAL A 61 2.32 -2.44 -4.55
CA VAL A 61 1.10 -1.74 -4.10
C VAL A 61 0.65 -0.71 -5.14
N VAL A 62 1.56 0.05 -5.76
CA VAL A 62 1.24 1.02 -6.83
C VAL A 62 0.67 0.33 -8.08
N ILE A 63 1.23 -0.82 -8.46
CA ILE A 63 0.79 -1.59 -9.64
C ILE A 63 -0.57 -2.25 -9.39
N ILE A 64 -0.70 -2.96 -8.27
CA ILE A 64 -1.93 -3.69 -7.91
C ILE A 64 -3.03 -2.69 -7.56
N GLY A 65 -2.74 -1.72 -6.68
CA GLY A 65 -3.67 -0.68 -6.27
C GLY A 65 -4.23 0.11 -7.46
N GLY A 66 -3.38 0.48 -8.43
CA GLY A 66 -3.82 1.19 -9.63
C GLY A 66 -4.82 0.44 -10.53
N ARG A 67 -5.05 -0.85 -10.27
CA ARG A 67 -6.07 -1.67 -10.94
C ARG A 67 -7.22 -2.02 -10.00
N VAL A 68 -6.87 -2.46 -8.79
CA VAL A 68 -7.82 -2.96 -7.79
C VAL A 68 -8.69 -1.84 -7.24
N VAL A 69 -8.10 -0.69 -6.90
CA VAL A 69 -8.84 0.46 -6.35
C VAL A 69 -9.92 0.96 -7.34
N PRO A 70 -9.60 1.30 -8.60
CA PRO A 70 -10.64 1.74 -9.55
C PRO A 70 -11.63 0.63 -9.90
N ALA A 71 -11.20 -0.63 -10.04
CA ALA A 71 -12.11 -1.73 -10.36
C ALA A 71 -13.14 -1.98 -9.23
N LEU A 72 -12.70 -1.97 -7.97
CA LEU A 72 -13.61 -2.13 -6.84
C LEU A 72 -14.48 -0.91 -6.60
N THR A 73 -14.01 0.29 -6.98
CA THR A 73 -14.85 1.50 -6.96
C THR A 73 -16.00 1.39 -7.94
N VAL A 74 -15.74 0.94 -9.18
CA VAL A 74 -16.79 0.69 -10.19
C VAL A 74 -17.74 -0.41 -9.72
N ALA A 75 -17.20 -1.57 -9.33
CA ALA A 75 -18.00 -2.71 -8.90
C ALA A 75 -18.92 -2.37 -7.70
N TYR A 76 -18.43 -1.58 -6.75
CA TYR A 76 -19.24 -1.12 -5.64
C TYR A 76 -20.38 -0.21 -6.10
N ILE A 77 -20.09 0.81 -6.91
CA ILE A 77 -21.13 1.76 -7.38
C ILE A 77 -22.19 1.05 -8.21
N GLU A 78 -21.79 0.14 -9.08
CA GLU A 78 -22.72 -0.68 -9.86
C GLU A 78 -23.56 -1.60 -8.97
N SER A 79 -22.96 -2.21 -7.94
CA SER A 79 -23.70 -3.04 -6.97
C SER A 79 -24.71 -2.24 -6.14
N ALA A 80 -24.51 -0.93 -6.00
CA ALA A 80 -25.42 0.00 -5.31
C ALA A 80 -26.48 0.60 -6.26
N GLY A 81 -26.58 0.11 -7.51
CA GLY A 81 -27.54 0.60 -8.51
C GLY A 81 -27.11 1.89 -9.22
N GLY A 82 -25.91 2.41 -8.92
CA GLY A 82 -25.34 3.56 -9.61
C GLY A 82 -24.63 3.20 -10.91
N ARG A 83 -24.21 4.22 -11.66
CA ARG A 83 -23.32 4.06 -12.83
C ARG A 83 -22.18 5.05 -12.74
N ILE A 84 -20.97 4.60 -13.05
CA ILE A 84 -19.78 5.44 -13.07
C ILE A 84 -18.87 5.07 -14.24
N VAL A 85 -18.38 6.10 -14.93
CA VAL A 85 -17.33 5.94 -15.93
C VAL A 85 -16.07 6.63 -15.41
N LEU A 86 -14.98 5.86 -15.34
CA LEU A 86 -13.65 6.34 -14.98
C LEU A 86 -12.87 6.67 -16.26
N SER A 87 -12.78 7.95 -16.62
CA SER A 87 -11.97 8.40 -17.74
C SER A 87 -10.48 8.39 -17.36
N ARG A 88 -9.83 7.26 -17.61
CA ARG A 88 -8.40 7.05 -17.33
C ARG A 88 -7.56 7.39 -18.55
N SER A 89 -6.93 8.56 -18.52
CA SER A 89 -5.92 8.95 -19.48
C SER A 89 -4.70 8.01 -19.41
N VAL A 90 -4.42 7.34 -20.54
CA VAL A 90 -3.26 6.43 -20.68
C VAL A 90 -1.94 7.17 -20.48
N SER A 91 -1.85 8.43 -20.92
CA SER A 91 -0.64 9.23 -20.74
C SER A 91 -0.37 9.53 -19.27
N ARG A 92 -1.41 9.88 -18.48
CA ARG A 92 -1.29 10.11 -17.04
C ARG A 92 -0.89 8.84 -16.28
N GLU A 93 -1.47 7.69 -16.63
CA GLU A 93 -1.09 6.39 -16.05
C GLU A 93 0.37 6.02 -16.34
N ARG A 94 0.85 6.24 -17.58
CA ARG A 94 2.25 6.00 -17.97
C ARG A 94 3.21 6.96 -17.27
N ALA A 95 2.86 8.25 -17.21
CA ALA A 95 3.67 9.26 -16.53
C ALA A 95 3.81 8.95 -15.03
N ALA A 96 2.69 8.67 -14.34
CA ALA A 96 2.72 8.31 -12.92
C ALA A 96 3.57 7.04 -12.68
N ALA A 97 3.48 6.03 -13.56
CA ALA A 97 4.31 4.84 -13.44
C ALA A 97 5.80 5.15 -13.64
N LEU A 98 6.17 5.93 -14.66
CA LEU A 98 7.57 6.27 -14.94
C LEU A 98 8.18 7.11 -13.82
N ILE A 99 7.48 8.17 -13.40
CA ILE A 99 7.94 9.07 -12.33
C ILE A 99 8.12 8.30 -11.02
N THR A 100 7.19 7.39 -10.68
CA THR A 100 7.33 6.55 -9.49
C THR A 100 8.52 5.59 -9.58
N ILE A 101 8.77 4.98 -10.73
CA ILE A 101 9.96 4.12 -10.91
C ILE A 101 11.22 4.96 -10.72
N CYS A 102 11.30 6.14 -11.34
CA CYS A 102 12.43 7.04 -11.19
C CYS A 102 12.64 7.43 -9.71
N ALA A 103 11.58 7.84 -9.01
CA ALA A 103 11.66 8.23 -7.60
C ALA A 103 12.15 7.08 -6.70
N LEU A 104 11.60 5.87 -6.87
CA LEU A 104 12.00 4.71 -6.09
C LEU A 104 13.45 4.30 -6.38
N CYS A 105 13.87 4.28 -7.65
CA CYS A 105 15.25 3.99 -8.03
C CYS A 105 16.23 5.04 -7.49
N SER A 106 15.89 6.33 -7.61
CA SER A 106 16.71 7.42 -7.07
C SER A 106 16.86 7.29 -5.55
N TRP A 107 15.78 6.95 -4.82
CA TRP A 107 15.86 6.79 -3.37
C TRP A 107 16.68 5.57 -2.93
N VAL A 108 16.67 4.48 -3.69
CA VAL A 108 17.53 3.32 -3.41
C VAL A 108 19.01 3.69 -3.54
N VAL A 109 19.38 4.40 -4.61
CA VAL A 109 20.78 4.69 -4.97
C VAL A 109 21.34 5.88 -4.21
N ALA A 110 20.56 6.95 -4.08
CA ALA A 110 20.98 8.23 -3.50
C ALA A 110 19.85 8.79 -2.60
N PRO A 111 19.62 8.20 -1.42
CA PRO A 111 18.46 8.52 -0.57
C PRO A 111 18.41 9.98 -0.09
N GLU A 112 19.56 10.63 0.03
CA GLU A 112 19.70 12.01 0.54
C GLU A 112 19.85 13.06 -0.58
N ALA A 113 19.95 12.65 -1.84
CA ALA A 113 20.17 13.57 -2.94
C ALA A 113 18.94 14.47 -3.18
N GLN A 114 19.16 15.77 -3.41
CA GLN A 114 18.08 16.70 -3.74
C GLN A 114 17.26 16.26 -4.96
N LEU A 115 17.91 15.64 -5.96
CA LEU A 115 17.22 15.09 -7.12
C LEU A 115 16.23 13.96 -6.76
N THR A 116 16.55 13.16 -5.74
CA THR A 116 15.62 12.17 -5.16
C THR A 116 14.43 12.87 -4.53
N GLY A 117 14.64 13.98 -3.81
CA GLY A 117 13.57 14.82 -3.27
C GLY A 117 12.63 15.35 -4.36
N ILE A 118 13.18 15.89 -5.45
CA ILE A 118 12.40 16.36 -6.61
C ILE A 118 11.59 15.20 -7.20
N ALA A 119 12.24 14.06 -7.45
CA ALA A 119 11.58 12.88 -8.01
C ALA A 119 10.44 12.38 -7.11
N CYS A 120 10.63 12.37 -5.78
CA CYS A 120 9.60 12.02 -4.81
C CYS A 120 8.45 13.02 -4.81
N GLY A 121 8.71 14.33 -4.86
CA GLY A 121 7.67 15.36 -4.96
C GLY A 121 6.82 15.20 -6.23
N LEU A 122 7.46 14.97 -7.38
CA LEU A 122 6.79 14.68 -8.64
C LEU A 122 5.99 13.35 -8.58
N ALA A 123 6.53 12.33 -7.90
CA ALA A 123 5.83 11.07 -7.69
C ALA A 123 4.57 11.28 -6.83
N ALA A 124 4.64 12.04 -5.74
CA ALA A 124 3.47 12.37 -4.92
C ALA A 124 2.39 13.06 -5.77
N PHE A 125 2.76 14.09 -6.53
CA PHE A 125 1.81 14.84 -7.36
C PHE A 125 1.19 13.98 -8.47
N SER A 126 2.02 13.23 -9.21
CA SER A 126 1.53 12.36 -10.28
C SER A 126 0.63 11.24 -9.76
N GLN A 127 0.93 10.68 -8.57
CA GLN A 127 0.09 9.68 -7.93
C GLN A 127 -1.22 10.26 -7.39
N ALA A 128 -1.23 11.51 -6.92
CA ALA A 128 -2.46 12.22 -6.55
C ALA A 128 -3.37 12.46 -7.76
N ILE A 129 -2.80 12.94 -8.88
CA ILE A 129 -3.54 13.09 -10.14
C ILE A 129 -4.13 11.75 -10.58
N ARG A 130 -3.31 10.69 -10.55
CA ARG A 130 -3.74 9.33 -10.91
C ARG A 130 -4.91 8.87 -10.04
N ALA A 131 -4.81 9.02 -8.71
CA ALA A 131 -5.85 8.63 -7.76
C ALA A 131 -7.15 9.44 -7.95
N ALA A 132 -7.06 10.72 -8.28
CA ALA A 132 -8.23 11.56 -8.56
C ALA A 132 -9.07 11.05 -9.75
N GLN A 133 -8.44 10.36 -10.72
CA GLN A 133 -9.16 9.75 -11.86
C GLN A 133 -10.09 8.60 -11.42
N TRP A 134 -9.92 8.08 -10.22
CA TRP A 134 -10.70 6.95 -9.69
C TRP A 134 -11.93 7.39 -8.91
N LYS A 135 -12.11 8.71 -8.69
CA LYS A 135 -13.31 9.31 -8.07
C LYS A 135 -13.67 8.68 -6.71
N GLY A 136 -12.69 8.44 -5.84
CA GLY A 136 -12.89 7.74 -4.56
C GLY A 136 -13.90 8.38 -3.60
N TRP A 137 -14.15 9.67 -3.75
CA TRP A 137 -15.22 10.38 -3.03
C TRP A 137 -16.64 9.91 -3.37
N ARG A 138 -16.83 9.12 -4.44
CA ARG A 138 -18.10 8.48 -4.78
C ARG A 138 -18.35 7.17 -4.04
N SER A 139 -17.38 6.67 -3.28
CA SER A 139 -17.45 5.38 -2.55
C SER A 139 -17.38 5.52 -1.03
N LEU A 140 -17.71 6.70 -0.47
CA LEU A 140 -17.61 6.98 0.98
C LEU A 140 -18.47 6.04 1.84
N SER A 141 -19.60 5.56 1.31
CA SER A 141 -20.50 4.66 2.03
C SER A 141 -20.00 3.22 2.15
N SER A 142 -18.95 2.84 1.41
CA SER A 142 -18.28 1.55 1.57
C SER A 142 -16.96 1.72 2.29
N SER A 143 -16.90 1.31 3.56
CA SER A 143 -15.68 1.40 4.34
C SER A 143 -14.51 0.69 3.66
N THR A 144 -14.73 -0.47 3.04
CA THR A 144 -13.65 -1.21 2.38
C THR A 144 -13.13 -0.52 1.11
N VAL A 145 -14.00 0.01 0.27
CA VAL A 145 -13.55 0.75 -0.92
C VAL A 145 -12.88 2.05 -0.50
N LEU A 146 -13.42 2.74 0.50
CA LEU A 146 -12.78 3.91 1.08
C LEU A 146 -11.39 3.57 1.64
N GLY A 147 -11.25 2.43 2.33
CA GLY A 147 -9.97 1.93 2.84
C GLY A 147 -8.92 1.72 1.73
N LEU A 148 -9.33 1.28 0.54
CA LEU A 148 -8.43 1.20 -0.62
C LEU A 148 -7.92 2.57 -1.05
N HIS A 149 -8.78 3.59 -1.08
CA HIS A 149 -8.38 4.96 -1.41
C HIS A 149 -7.50 5.57 -0.32
N ILE A 150 -7.81 5.36 0.96
CA ILE A 150 -6.99 5.80 2.09
C ILE A 150 -5.61 5.13 2.02
N GLY A 151 -5.56 3.82 1.80
CA GLY A 151 -4.30 3.09 1.62
C GLY A 151 -3.49 3.61 0.44
N TYR A 152 -4.14 3.93 -0.68
CA TYR A 152 -3.44 4.56 -1.80
C TYR A 152 -2.94 5.98 -1.46
N GLY A 153 -3.71 6.72 -0.65
CA GLY A 153 -3.31 7.99 -0.06
C GLY A 153 -2.00 7.91 0.73
N GLY A 154 -1.75 6.79 1.43
CA GLY A 154 -0.49 6.53 2.11
C GLY A 154 0.73 6.51 1.17
N ILE A 155 0.56 6.09 -0.09
CA ILE A 155 1.63 6.13 -1.10
C ILE A 155 1.98 7.57 -1.45
N ILE A 156 0.95 8.37 -1.73
CA ILE A 156 1.07 9.80 -2.07
C ILE A 156 1.74 10.54 -0.92
N LEU A 157 1.23 10.31 0.30
CA LEU A 157 1.74 10.92 1.52
C LEU A 157 3.19 10.52 1.78
N GLY A 158 3.55 9.24 1.65
CA GLY A 158 4.93 8.80 1.86
C GLY A 158 5.92 9.41 0.87
N PHE A 159 5.56 9.55 -0.42
CA PHE A 159 6.41 10.28 -1.38
C PHE A 159 6.54 11.76 -1.02
N GLY A 160 5.45 12.42 -0.63
CA GLY A 160 5.46 13.84 -0.24
C GLY A 160 6.29 14.09 1.01
N LEU A 161 6.11 13.27 2.04
CA LEU A 161 6.88 13.34 3.29
C LEU A 161 8.35 13.04 3.06
N LEU A 162 8.69 12.10 2.17
CA LEU A 162 10.08 11.81 1.84
C LEU A 162 10.74 12.99 1.11
N ALA A 163 10.03 13.66 0.22
CA ALA A 163 10.51 14.88 -0.43
C ALA A 163 10.75 15.99 0.61
N ILE A 164 9.81 16.19 1.54
CA ILE A 164 9.95 17.17 2.64
C ILE A 164 11.18 16.82 3.49
N HIS A 165 11.35 15.57 3.89
CA HIS A 165 12.52 15.12 4.65
C HIS A 165 13.83 15.44 3.92
N ILE A 166 13.91 15.18 2.61
CA ILE A 166 15.14 15.43 1.84
C ILE A 166 15.46 16.93 1.73
N PHE A 167 14.46 17.79 1.56
CA PHE A 167 14.68 19.24 1.45
C PHE A 167 14.79 19.95 2.80
N ALA A 168 14.17 19.41 3.84
CA ALA A 168 14.10 19.99 5.18
C ALA A 168 14.25 18.89 6.25
N PRO A 169 15.43 18.24 6.36
CA PRO A 169 15.63 17.09 7.25
C PRO A 169 15.45 17.43 8.74
N ALA A 170 15.60 18.71 9.11
CA ALA A 170 15.36 19.18 10.47
C ALA A 170 13.86 19.26 10.85
N MET A 171 12.96 19.30 9.86
CA MET A 171 11.51 19.42 10.11
C MET A 171 10.84 18.07 10.33
N LEU A 172 11.32 17.03 9.65
CA LEU A 172 10.69 15.72 9.62
C LEU A 172 11.74 14.66 9.35
N GLY A 173 11.74 13.59 10.15
CA GLY A 173 12.63 12.45 9.97
C GLY A 173 12.16 11.52 8.85
N GLN A 174 13.11 10.73 8.33
CA GLN A 174 12.82 9.77 7.27
C GLN A 174 11.77 8.72 7.70
N ALA A 175 11.74 8.36 8.99
CA ALA A 175 10.86 7.30 9.47
C ALA A 175 9.39 7.68 9.33
N THR A 176 9.02 8.96 9.44
CA THR A 176 7.64 9.41 9.18
C THR A 176 7.19 9.10 7.75
N ALA A 177 8.05 9.34 6.74
CA ALA A 177 7.75 8.97 5.36
C ALA A 177 7.64 7.44 5.17
N VAL A 178 8.56 6.69 5.78
CA VAL A 178 8.55 5.22 5.76
C VAL A 178 7.29 4.66 6.44
N HIS A 179 6.78 5.29 7.50
CA HIS A 179 5.56 4.87 8.18
C HIS A 179 4.29 5.21 7.41
N ALA A 180 4.27 6.30 6.66
CA ALA A 180 3.19 6.57 5.72
C ALA A 180 3.10 5.49 4.64
N TRP A 181 4.23 4.98 4.16
CA TRP A 181 4.29 3.82 3.27
C TRP A 181 3.93 2.50 3.94
N THR A 182 4.52 2.19 5.09
CA THR A 182 4.36 0.87 5.72
C THR A 182 3.02 0.70 6.43
N VAL A 183 2.63 1.65 7.28
CA VAL A 183 1.34 1.58 8.01
C VAL A 183 0.24 2.12 7.11
N GLY A 184 0.43 3.34 6.58
CA GLY A 184 -0.57 4.03 5.79
C GLY A 184 -0.91 3.29 4.49
N ALA A 185 0.08 2.97 3.67
CA ALA A 185 -0.17 2.28 2.41
C ALA A 185 -0.27 0.77 2.55
N ILE A 186 0.81 0.11 2.97
CA ILE A 186 0.88 -1.36 2.96
C ILE A 186 -0.14 -1.96 3.94
N GLY A 187 -0.18 -1.50 5.19
CA GLY A 187 -1.11 -1.98 6.22
C GLY A 187 -2.58 -1.79 5.83
N THR A 188 -2.97 -0.56 5.51
CA THR A 188 -4.36 -0.24 5.13
C THR A 188 -4.79 -0.94 3.85
N MET A 189 -3.94 -0.94 2.82
CA MET A 189 -4.24 -1.60 1.55
C MET A 189 -4.38 -3.12 1.73
N ALA A 190 -3.52 -3.75 2.55
CA ALA A 190 -3.62 -5.17 2.84
C ALA A 190 -4.97 -5.52 3.48
N LEU A 191 -5.38 -4.80 4.52
CA LEU A 191 -6.69 -5.01 5.16
C LEU A 191 -7.85 -4.85 4.16
N ALA A 192 -7.84 -3.78 3.38
CA ALA A 192 -8.91 -3.47 2.43
C ALA A 192 -8.97 -4.47 1.25
N ILE A 193 -7.82 -4.92 0.75
CA ILE A 193 -7.76 -5.96 -0.29
C ILE A 193 -8.23 -7.30 0.27
N MET A 194 -7.75 -7.73 1.44
CA MET A 194 -8.18 -9.00 2.05
C MET A 194 -9.70 -9.01 2.27
N ALA A 195 -10.23 -7.94 2.84
CA ALA A 195 -11.67 -7.75 3.04
C ALA A 195 -12.46 -7.87 1.72
N SER A 196 -11.95 -7.29 0.64
CA SER A 196 -12.56 -7.36 -0.69
C SER A 196 -12.50 -8.76 -1.29
N MET A 197 -11.37 -9.45 -1.14
CA MET A 197 -11.17 -10.81 -1.66
C MET A 197 -12.02 -11.83 -0.92
N ILE A 198 -12.12 -11.74 0.40
CA ILE A 198 -13.00 -12.59 1.21
C ILE A 198 -14.44 -12.45 0.72
N ARG A 199 -14.94 -11.22 0.55
CA ARG A 199 -16.28 -10.99 0.01
C ARG A 199 -16.46 -11.59 -1.38
N ARG A 200 -15.50 -11.36 -2.29
CA ARG A 200 -15.55 -11.88 -3.65
C ARG A 200 -15.63 -13.41 -3.69
N HIS A 201 -14.78 -14.10 -2.93
CA HIS A 201 -14.74 -15.57 -2.92
C HIS A 201 -15.91 -16.20 -2.16
N SER A 202 -16.48 -15.47 -1.21
CA SER A 202 -17.65 -15.89 -0.43
C SER A 202 -18.98 -15.39 -1.01
N ARG A 203 -18.94 -14.74 -2.19
CA ARG A 203 -20.10 -14.12 -2.87
C ARG A 203 -20.93 -13.19 -1.96
N LEU A 204 -20.27 -12.53 -1.01
CA LEU A 204 -20.91 -11.58 -0.11
C LEU A 204 -21.04 -10.23 -0.78
N ALA A 205 -22.20 -9.60 -0.60
CA ALA A 205 -22.43 -8.22 -1.05
C ALA A 205 -21.56 -7.21 -0.29
N PHE A 206 -21.43 -6.00 -0.84
CA PHE A 206 -20.79 -4.84 -0.18
C PHE A 206 -21.69 -4.25 0.92
N MET A 207 -22.18 -5.07 1.84
CA MET A 207 -22.97 -4.59 2.96
C MET A 207 -22.09 -3.91 4.01
N PRO A 208 -22.59 -2.85 4.67
CA PRO A 208 -21.93 -2.25 5.82
C PRO A 208 -21.66 -3.29 6.91
N SER A 209 -20.49 -3.23 7.52
CA SER A 209 -20.11 -4.08 8.65
C SER A 209 -19.41 -3.21 9.67
N THR A 210 -20.01 -3.07 10.86
CA THR A 210 -19.46 -2.26 11.95
C THR A 210 -18.04 -2.70 12.33
N PRO A 211 -17.74 -4.00 12.52
CA PRO A 211 -16.37 -4.43 12.79
C PRO A 211 -15.41 -4.15 11.62
N ALA A 212 -15.84 -4.30 10.36
CA ALA A 212 -14.98 -4.00 9.21
C ALA A 212 -14.66 -2.49 9.09
N THR A 213 -15.65 -1.64 9.36
CA THR A 213 -15.46 -0.18 9.40
C THR A 213 -14.55 0.21 10.57
N GLY A 214 -14.77 -0.37 11.75
CA GLY A 214 -13.91 -0.17 12.92
C GLY A 214 -12.47 -0.59 12.66
N ALA A 215 -12.24 -1.70 11.94
CA ALA A 215 -10.91 -2.15 11.56
C ALA A 215 -10.14 -1.10 10.73
N LEU A 216 -10.81 -0.50 9.74
CA LEU A 216 -10.19 0.52 8.88
C LEU A 216 -10.03 1.86 9.59
N ALA A 217 -10.97 2.24 10.47
CA ALA A 217 -10.83 3.42 11.32
C ALA A 217 -9.65 3.27 12.28
N ALA A 218 -9.51 2.11 12.93
CA ALA A 218 -8.39 1.79 13.81
C ALA A 218 -7.05 1.80 13.06
N MET A 219 -6.98 1.23 11.85
CA MET A 219 -5.75 1.27 11.03
C MET A 219 -5.39 2.69 10.60
N THR A 220 -6.38 3.51 10.24
CA THR A 220 -6.14 4.92 9.89
C THR A 220 -5.63 5.70 11.10
N ALA A 221 -6.25 5.53 12.27
CA ALA A 221 -5.79 6.13 13.51
C ALA A 221 -4.40 5.62 13.92
N CYS A 222 -4.08 4.34 13.69
CA CYS A 222 -2.77 3.74 13.91
C CYS A 222 -1.69 4.43 13.07
N CYS A 223 -2.00 4.68 11.78
CA CYS A 223 -1.11 5.44 10.90
C CYS A 223 -0.90 6.86 11.42
N LEU A 224 -1.98 7.60 11.71
CA LEU A 224 -1.88 8.98 12.17
C LEU A 224 -1.07 9.09 13.48
N SER A 225 -1.35 8.23 14.47
CA SER A 225 -0.58 8.23 15.72
C SER A 225 0.90 7.89 15.47
N ARG A 226 1.20 7.01 14.52
CA ARG A 226 2.58 6.69 14.14
C ARG A 226 3.30 7.88 13.51
N LEU A 227 2.63 8.64 12.64
CA LEU A 227 3.22 9.82 11.99
C LEU A 227 3.43 10.98 12.97
N LEU A 228 2.63 11.07 14.03
CA LEU A 228 2.76 12.10 15.06
C LEU A 228 3.94 11.88 16.01
N VAL A 229 4.56 10.70 16.02
CA VAL A 229 5.68 10.39 16.94
C VAL A 229 6.84 11.37 16.77
N GLU A 230 7.26 11.65 15.54
CA GLU A 230 8.37 12.59 15.30
C GLU A 230 7.94 14.06 15.48
N ALA A 231 6.66 14.37 15.26
CA ALA A 231 6.12 15.72 15.43
C ALA A 231 5.93 16.12 16.90
N LEU A 232 5.77 15.14 17.80
CA LEU A 232 5.50 15.35 19.23
C LEU A 232 6.47 14.54 20.11
N PRO A 233 7.77 14.92 20.18
CA PRO A 233 8.80 14.13 20.87
C PRO A 233 8.46 13.81 22.33
N GLY A 234 7.77 14.73 23.04
CA GLY A 234 7.33 14.55 24.42
C GLY A 234 6.29 13.43 24.64
N TYR A 235 5.65 12.95 23.57
CA TYR A 235 4.64 11.88 23.61
C TYR A 235 5.09 10.60 22.91
N THR A 236 6.38 10.45 22.62
CA THR A 236 6.93 9.30 21.87
C THR A 236 6.46 7.96 22.44
N GLY A 237 6.71 7.67 23.72
CA GLY A 237 6.32 6.40 24.35
C GLY A 237 4.81 6.11 24.26
N PRO A 238 3.94 7.03 24.72
CA PRO A 238 2.49 6.87 24.60
C PRO A 238 1.99 6.69 23.16
N LEU A 239 2.48 7.48 22.20
CA LEU A 239 2.07 7.38 20.80
C LEU A 239 2.49 6.06 20.15
N LEU A 240 3.69 5.55 20.48
CA LEU A 240 4.16 4.25 20.03
C LEU A 240 3.27 3.11 20.53
N SER A 241 2.99 3.09 21.84
CA SER A 241 2.12 2.09 22.46
C SER A 241 0.69 2.18 21.92
N PHE A 242 0.17 3.39 21.74
CA PHE A 242 -1.17 3.62 21.19
C PHE A 242 -1.27 3.16 19.73
N SER A 243 -0.27 3.47 18.91
CA SER A 243 -0.18 2.98 17.53
C SER A 243 -0.16 1.46 17.46
N GLY A 244 0.66 0.81 18.31
CA GLY A 244 0.70 -0.66 18.40
C GLY A 244 -0.61 -1.28 18.85
N ALA A 245 -1.29 -0.69 19.85
CA ALA A 245 -2.59 -1.14 20.30
C ALA A 245 -3.66 -1.03 19.20
N LEU A 246 -3.69 0.10 18.48
CA LEU A 246 -4.61 0.31 17.36
C LEU A 246 -4.35 -0.66 16.20
N TRP A 247 -3.09 -1.05 15.95
CA TRP A 247 -2.76 -2.09 14.98
C TRP A 247 -3.40 -3.43 15.37
N ILE A 248 -3.24 -3.85 16.63
CA ILE A 248 -3.85 -5.09 17.14
C ILE A 248 -5.38 -5.03 17.04
N VAL A 249 -5.98 -3.91 17.46
CA VAL A 249 -7.43 -3.69 17.37
C VAL A 249 -7.91 -3.76 15.92
N ALA A 250 -7.19 -3.15 14.97
CA ALA A 250 -7.55 -3.16 13.56
C ALA A 250 -7.64 -4.60 13.00
N PHE A 251 -6.61 -5.43 13.26
CA PHE A 251 -6.62 -6.82 12.83
C PHE A 251 -7.61 -7.69 13.60
N GLY A 252 -7.80 -7.45 14.91
CA GLY A 252 -8.82 -8.15 15.71
C GLY A 252 -10.24 -7.90 15.20
N LEU A 253 -10.57 -6.64 14.91
CA LEU A 253 -11.86 -6.25 14.33
C LEU A 253 -12.04 -6.81 12.91
N PHE A 254 -10.98 -6.85 12.11
CA PHE A 254 -11.00 -7.50 10.80
C PHE A 254 -11.34 -9.00 10.92
N LEU A 255 -10.66 -9.72 11.82
CA LEU A 255 -10.93 -11.14 12.05
C LEU A 255 -12.36 -11.37 12.53
N MET A 256 -12.86 -10.52 13.44
CA MET A 256 -14.25 -10.57 13.90
C MET A 256 -15.25 -10.34 12.76
N ALA A 257 -14.97 -9.37 11.87
CA ALA A 257 -15.82 -9.04 10.73
C ALA A 257 -15.97 -10.21 9.74
N TYR A 258 -14.90 -10.97 9.53
CA TYR A 258 -14.83 -12.01 8.50
C TYR A 258 -14.72 -13.43 9.08
N ARG A 259 -14.97 -13.63 10.38
CA ARG A 259 -14.85 -14.93 11.05
C ARG A 259 -15.63 -16.03 10.34
N GLY A 260 -16.88 -15.77 9.96
CA GLY A 260 -17.75 -16.77 9.33
C GLY A 260 -17.14 -17.27 8.02
N PRO A 261 -16.91 -16.38 7.04
CA PRO A 261 -16.27 -16.73 5.77
C PRO A 261 -14.88 -17.37 5.87
N LEU A 262 -14.08 -16.97 6.87
CA LEU A 262 -12.73 -17.51 7.06
C LEU A 262 -12.73 -18.92 7.67
N PHE A 263 -13.66 -19.21 8.57
CA PHE A 263 -13.74 -20.48 9.31
C PHE A 263 -14.81 -21.43 8.78
N SER A 264 -15.61 -21.02 7.79
CA SER A 264 -16.49 -21.93 7.05
C SER A 264 -15.65 -22.79 6.09
N VAL A 265 -14.96 -23.79 6.64
CA VAL A 265 -14.41 -24.89 5.85
C VAL A 265 -15.58 -25.80 5.48
N GLY A 266 -15.90 -25.93 4.18
CA GLY A 266 -16.68 -27.08 3.69
C GLY A 266 -18.21 -26.94 3.60
N ALA A 267 -18.76 -25.77 3.26
CA ALA A 267 -20.13 -25.69 2.71
C ALA A 267 -20.09 -25.32 1.22
N LYS A 268 -19.49 -26.19 0.41
CA LYS A 268 -19.69 -26.26 -1.03
C LYS A 268 -19.85 -27.70 -1.42
#